data_AF-A0A533ZJ59-F1
#
_entry.id   AF-A0A533ZJ59-F1
#
_cell.length_a   1.000
_cell.length_b   1.000
_cell.length_c   1.000
_cell.angle_alpha   90.00
_cell.angle_beta   90.00
_cell.angle_gamma   90.00
#
_symmetry.space_group_name_H-M   'P 1'
#
loop_
_entity.id
_entity.type
_entity.pdbx_description
1 polymer ?
#
loop_
_entity_poly.entity_id
_entity_poly.type
_entity_poly.pdbx_seq_one_letter_code
_entity_poly.pdbx_strand_id
1 'polypeptide(L)'
;MQHLRNRQRVDRWGRREHGGYGRPDSDVGLAIAVDAAGAAYVTGNTESADFTAGCMAPCTVLDSTLAGMVDAFVAKISHIGVPATLTVTPATATTLVNTQHCVSATVVDALGNPTPAITVQFSVTGAVTTSGPETTDANGQPTFCYPGPLFPGTDTITAYADPNTNHTQDADEPSDAATKTWVLPPTTADCKVTGEGQLTADNGDTATFGGNADSQGPKGHQAYTDHGPATPLTVTSVNVQAVVCSSDHTHASIHGDATVNGSATVQYRIEEKDRGEPGRQDTYRIVLSTGYDSGEHPLEEGNIQIH
;
A
#
# COMPACT_ATOMS: atom_id res chain seq x y z
N MET A 1 10.02 18.14 -40.71
CA MET A 1 11.06 19.16 -40.47
C MET A 1 10.42 20.34 -39.78
N GLN A 2 10.50 20.40 -38.45
CA GLN A 2 10.01 21.54 -37.68
C GLN A 2 11.18 22.21 -37.00
N HIS A 3 11.33 23.50 -37.29
CA HIS A 3 12.17 24.44 -36.56
C HIS A 3 11.72 24.50 -35.09
N LEU A 4 12.58 24.10 -34.17
CA LEU A 4 12.49 24.56 -32.79
C LEU A 4 13.37 25.81 -32.65
N ARG A 5 12.70 26.97 -32.65
CA ARG A 5 13.26 28.25 -32.25
C ARG A 5 13.55 28.17 -30.75
N ASN A 6 14.82 28.24 -30.37
CA ASN A 6 15.19 28.36 -28.97
C ASN A 6 14.76 29.76 -28.47
N ARG A 7 13.76 29.80 -27.59
CA ARG A 7 13.31 31.04 -26.94
C ARG A 7 14.38 31.50 -25.98
N GLN A 8 14.90 32.70 -26.21
CA GLN A 8 15.59 33.48 -25.19
C GLN A 8 14.68 33.65 -23.96
N ARG A 9 15.16 33.23 -22.77
CA ARG A 9 14.69 33.79 -21.52
C ARG A 9 15.64 34.90 -21.10
N VAL A 10 15.07 36.09 -21.06
CA VAL A 10 15.57 37.29 -20.40
C VAL A 10 15.36 37.11 -18.90
N ASP A 11 16.40 37.33 -18.07
CA ASP A 11 16.23 37.72 -16.66
C ASP A 11 17.27 38.77 -16.22
N ARG A 12 16.85 40.03 -16.38
CA ARG A 12 16.83 41.15 -15.42
C ARG A 12 17.84 41.20 -14.22
N TRP A 13 18.88 42.02 -14.40
CA TRP A 13 19.70 42.82 -13.45
C TRP A 13 20.62 42.15 -12.41
N GLY A 14 21.93 42.35 -12.61
CA GLY A 14 22.98 42.22 -11.59
C GLY A 14 24.39 42.43 -12.14
N ARG A 15 24.68 43.62 -12.71
CA ARG A 15 26.02 43.97 -13.22
C ARG A 15 27.08 43.82 -12.11
N ARG A 16 28.04 42.92 -12.31
CA ARG A 16 29.43 43.14 -11.89
C ARG A 16 30.30 43.09 -13.12
N GLU A 17 30.63 44.29 -13.61
CA GLU A 17 31.67 44.50 -14.59
C GLU A 17 33.02 44.18 -13.91
N HIS A 18 33.70 43.13 -14.38
CA HIS A 18 35.15 43.04 -14.32
C HIS A 18 35.65 42.89 -15.75
N GLY A 19 36.48 43.84 -16.18
CA GLY A 19 36.96 43.97 -17.56
C GLY A 19 37.87 42.83 -17.98
N GLY A 20 37.59 42.30 -19.18
CA GLY A 20 38.35 41.30 -19.90
C GLY A 20 37.45 40.76 -21.01
N TYR A 21 37.92 40.76 -22.26
CA TYR A 21 37.21 40.40 -23.49
C TYR A 21 36.09 39.34 -23.30
N GLY A 22 34.83 39.77 -23.35
CA GLY A 22 33.68 38.87 -23.37
C GLY A 22 33.63 38.10 -24.68
N ARG A 23 34.21 36.90 -24.70
CA ARG A 23 33.69 35.84 -25.55
C ARG A 23 32.45 35.31 -24.84
N PRO A 24 31.31 35.12 -25.52
CA PRO A 24 30.26 34.30 -24.95
C PRO A 24 30.86 32.91 -24.74
N ASP A 25 30.84 32.41 -23.50
CA ASP A 25 31.37 31.08 -23.16
C ASP A 25 30.78 30.06 -24.13
N SER A 26 31.64 29.52 -25.00
CA SER A 26 31.23 28.75 -26.17
C SER A 26 31.47 27.26 -25.93
N ASP A 27 30.39 26.51 -25.77
CA ASP A 27 30.43 25.06 -25.65
C ASP A 27 30.12 24.39 -26.99
N VAL A 28 30.96 23.44 -27.40
CA VAL A 28 30.85 22.77 -28.70
C VAL A 28 30.86 21.26 -28.52
N GLY A 29 29.76 20.61 -28.89
CA GLY A 29 29.71 19.15 -29.06
C GLY A 29 30.41 18.73 -30.36
N LEU A 30 31.31 17.77 -30.27
CA LEU A 30 32.11 17.25 -31.39
C LEU A 30 31.69 15.85 -31.84
N ALA A 31 31.25 15.00 -30.93
CA ALA A 31 30.77 13.66 -31.27
C ALA A 31 29.72 13.16 -30.27
N ILE A 32 28.88 12.25 -30.75
CA ILE A 32 27.90 11.52 -29.95
C ILE A 32 28.05 10.01 -30.19
N ALA A 33 27.99 9.23 -29.12
CA ALA A 33 27.88 7.78 -29.16
C ALA A 33 26.80 7.32 -28.18
N VAL A 34 26.15 6.20 -28.48
CA VAL A 34 25.13 5.59 -27.60
C VAL A 34 25.63 4.22 -27.17
N ASP A 35 25.59 3.93 -25.87
CA ASP A 35 25.94 2.61 -25.36
C ASP A 35 24.78 1.60 -25.51
N ALA A 36 25.07 0.33 -25.21
CA ALA A 36 24.06 -0.72 -25.28
C ALA A 36 22.91 -0.55 -24.26
N ALA A 37 23.05 0.33 -23.26
CA ALA A 37 22.02 0.68 -22.28
C ALA A 37 21.24 1.95 -22.67
N GLY A 38 21.48 2.51 -23.87
CA GLY A 38 20.78 3.69 -24.37
C GLY A 38 21.26 5.02 -23.81
N ALA A 39 22.33 5.05 -23.01
CA ALA A 39 22.92 6.31 -22.58
C ALA A 39 23.70 6.94 -23.73
N ALA A 40 23.45 8.23 -23.96
CA ALA A 40 24.19 9.01 -24.95
C ALA A 40 25.39 9.68 -24.28
N TYR A 41 26.55 9.60 -24.92
CA TYR A 41 27.78 10.27 -24.50
C TYR A 41 28.11 11.31 -25.55
N VAL A 42 28.10 12.57 -25.13
CA VAL A 42 28.51 13.70 -25.95
C VAL A 42 29.92 14.08 -25.53
N THR A 43 30.83 14.15 -26.49
CA THR A 43 32.20 14.66 -26.26
C THR A 43 32.36 16.00 -26.96
N GLY A 44 33.17 16.88 -26.39
CA GLY A 44 33.33 18.21 -26.94
C GLY A 44 34.32 19.07 -26.17
N ASN A 45 34.27 20.37 -26.47
CA ASN A 45 35.06 21.39 -25.78
C ASN A 45 34.13 22.37 -25.07
N THR A 46 34.56 22.84 -23.90
CA THR A 46 33.87 23.86 -23.12
C THR A 46 34.82 25.01 -22.80
N GLU A 47 34.32 26.24 -22.96
CA GLU A 47 34.95 27.47 -22.45
C GLU A 47 34.25 27.95 -21.15
N SER A 48 33.19 27.26 -20.74
CA SER A 48 32.32 27.62 -19.62
C SER A 48 32.86 27.10 -18.30
N ALA A 49 33.25 28.01 -17.40
CA ALA A 49 33.72 27.66 -16.06
C ALA A 49 32.65 27.01 -15.17
N ASP A 50 31.38 27.09 -15.56
CA ASP A 50 30.22 26.53 -14.87
C ASP A 50 29.57 25.35 -15.63
N PHE A 51 30.27 24.75 -16.61
CA PHE A 51 29.74 23.64 -17.43
C PHE A 51 29.16 22.48 -16.60
N THR A 52 29.75 22.18 -15.44
CA THR A 52 29.32 21.10 -14.55
C THR A 52 28.22 21.50 -13.56
N ALA A 53 27.78 22.76 -13.53
CA ALA A 53 26.81 23.26 -12.55
C ALA A 53 25.42 22.62 -12.65
N GLY A 54 25.05 22.08 -13.82
CA GLY A 54 23.78 21.36 -14.05
C GLY A 54 23.80 19.88 -13.64
N CYS A 55 24.94 19.35 -13.21
CA CYS A 55 25.10 17.96 -12.79
C CYS A 55 24.45 17.76 -11.40
N MET A 56 23.20 17.32 -11.37
CA MET A 56 22.49 16.95 -10.14
C MET A 56 22.62 15.46 -9.86
N ALA A 57 22.78 15.09 -8.58
CA ALA A 57 22.91 13.68 -8.17
C ALA A 57 21.77 12.82 -8.75
N PRO A 58 22.04 11.61 -9.28
CA PRO A 58 23.26 10.80 -9.13
C PRO A 58 24.38 11.04 -10.17
N CYS A 59 24.53 12.26 -10.69
CA CYS A 59 25.62 12.62 -11.59
C CYS A 59 27.01 12.69 -10.89
N THR A 60 28.08 12.25 -11.57
CA THR A 60 29.48 12.32 -11.09
C THR A 60 30.27 13.30 -11.95
N VAL A 61 30.91 14.29 -11.32
CA VAL A 61 31.82 15.24 -11.99
C VAL A 61 33.25 14.73 -11.91
N LEU A 62 33.89 14.52 -13.06
CA LEU A 62 35.28 14.03 -13.13
C LEU A 62 36.31 15.17 -12.99
N ASP A 63 36.02 16.31 -13.60
CA ASP A 63 36.77 17.56 -13.44
C ASP A 63 35.75 18.70 -13.34
N SER A 64 35.87 19.51 -12.28
CA SER A 64 34.96 20.62 -11.99
C SER A 64 35.63 21.98 -12.18
N THR A 65 36.82 22.02 -12.78
CA THR A 65 37.59 23.24 -12.99
C THR A 65 37.82 23.47 -14.48
N LEU A 66 37.85 24.74 -14.90
CA LEU A 66 38.33 25.10 -16.23
C LEU A 66 39.86 25.29 -16.18
N ALA A 67 40.60 24.31 -16.69
CA ALA A 67 42.07 24.26 -16.65
C ALA A 67 42.72 24.98 -17.86
N GLY A 68 42.34 26.23 -18.10
CA GLY A 68 42.89 27.04 -19.19
C GLY A 68 41.83 27.92 -19.84
N MET A 69 41.92 28.10 -21.17
CA MET A 69 40.86 28.77 -21.94
C MET A 69 39.79 27.81 -22.47
N VAL A 70 40.11 26.53 -22.62
CA VAL A 70 39.24 25.50 -23.21
C VAL A 70 39.56 24.16 -22.54
N ASP A 71 38.54 23.45 -22.07
CA ASP A 71 38.65 22.07 -21.60
C ASP A 71 37.87 21.10 -22.47
N ALA A 72 38.29 19.84 -22.47
CA ALA A 72 37.52 18.76 -23.06
C ALA A 72 36.45 18.29 -22.07
N PHE A 73 35.23 18.00 -22.56
CA PHE A 73 34.18 17.40 -21.75
C PHE A 73 33.73 16.05 -22.33
N VAL A 74 33.23 15.20 -21.43
CA VAL A 74 32.38 14.05 -21.73
C VAL A 74 31.11 14.20 -20.90
N ALA A 75 29.98 14.43 -21.55
CA ALA A 75 28.67 14.53 -20.92
C ALA A 75 27.91 13.24 -21.17
N LYS A 76 27.55 12.53 -20.09
CA LYS A 76 26.63 11.40 -20.17
C LYS A 76 25.20 11.91 -19.99
N ILE A 77 24.39 11.71 -21.02
CA ILE A 77 22.95 11.89 -20.98
C ILE A 77 22.37 10.49 -20.81
N SER A 78 22.15 10.09 -19.54
CA SER A 78 21.39 8.88 -19.26
C SER A 78 19.91 9.18 -19.42
N HIS A 79 19.32 8.72 -20.52
CA HIS A 79 17.88 8.54 -20.54
C HIS A 79 17.57 7.38 -19.58
N ILE A 80 16.65 7.56 -18.64
CA ILE A 80 16.03 6.40 -17.99
C ILE A 80 15.39 5.63 -19.15
N GLY A 81 15.81 4.39 -19.43
CA GLY A 81 15.21 3.60 -20.50
C GLY A 81 13.68 3.68 -20.38
N VAL A 82 12.97 3.89 -21.48
CA VAL A 82 11.50 3.97 -21.41
C VAL A 82 11.01 2.65 -20.79
N PRO A 83 10.24 2.68 -19.69
CA PRO A 83 9.67 1.48 -19.11
C PRO A 83 9.00 0.64 -20.19
N ALA A 84 9.41 -0.61 -20.33
CA ALA A 84 8.86 -1.53 -21.32
C ALA A 84 8.18 -2.74 -20.67
N THR A 85 8.55 -3.08 -19.45
CA THR A 85 7.96 -4.18 -18.69
C THR A 85 7.83 -3.79 -17.23
N LEU A 86 6.69 -4.13 -16.65
CA LEU A 86 6.39 -4.05 -15.24
C LEU A 86 5.92 -5.45 -14.82
N THR A 87 6.47 -5.98 -13.72
CA THR A 87 6.02 -7.26 -13.14
C THR A 87 5.74 -7.07 -11.65
N VAL A 88 4.56 -7.48 -11.17
CA VAL A 88 4.20 -7.40 -9.75
C VAL A 88 4.48 -8.74 -9.06
N THR A 89 5.19 -8.70 -7.93
CA THR A 89 5.54 -9.89 -7.16
C THR A 89 5.18 -9.74 -5.67
N PRO A 90 4.66 -10.82 -5.03
CA PRO A 90 4.23 -12.07 -5.65
C PRO A 90 2.96 -11.88 -6.51
N ALA A 91 2.84 -12.63 -7.61
CA ALA A 91 1.65 -12.58 -8.48
C ALA A 91 0.38 -13.09 -7.76
N THR A 92 0.54 -14.03 -6.82
CA THR A 92 -0.52 -14.46 -5.92
C THR A 92 0.01 -14.58 -4.49
N ALA A 93 -0.81 -14.21 -3.52
CA ALA A 93 -0.50 -14.40 -2.11
C ALA A 93 -1.76 -14.73 -1.30
N THR A 94 -1.59 -15.53 -0.25
CA THR A 94 -2.65 -15.81 0.74
C THR A 94 -2.10 -15.56 2.14
N THR A 95 -2.73 -14.67 2.92
CA THR A 95 -2.38 -14.46 4.33
C THR A 95 -3.63 -14.21 5.18
N LEU A 96 -3.45 -14.11 6.49
CA LEU A 96 -4.54 -13.89 7.43
C LEU A 96 -5.10 -12.46 7.33
N VAL A 97 -6.40 -12.31 7.56
CA VAL A 97 -7.04 -11.02 7.87
C VAL A 97 -6.29 -10.25 8.96
N ASN A 98 -6.38 -8.92 8.95
CA ASN A 98 -5.66 -8.02 9.88
C ASN A 98 -4.12 -8.13 9.87
N THR A 99 -3.53 -8.64 8.80
CA THR A 99 -2.07 -8.59 8.58
C THR A 99 -1.73 -7.63 7.45
N GLN A 100 -0.55 -7.00 7.50
CA GLN A 100 -0.07 -6.18 6.38
C GLN A 100 0.34 -7.08 5.21
N HIS A 101 0.06 -6.63 3.99
CA HIS A 101 0.59 -7.24 2.77
C HIS A 101 1.40 -6.22 1.97
N CYS A 102 2.45 -6.69 1.32
CA CYS A 102 3.29 -5.90 0.44
C CYS A 102 3.49 -6.62 -0.89
N VAL A 103 3.56 -5.85 -1.96
CA VAL A 103 4.01 -6.28 -3.29
C VAL A 103 5.19 -5.42 -3.75
N SER A 104 6.10 -6.01 -4.52
CA SER A 104 7.16 -5.29 -5.22
C SER A 104 6.86 -5.29 -6.71
N ALA A 105 6.94 -4.12 -7.34
CA ALA A 105 6.93 -4.04 -8.81
C ALA A 105 8.37 -4.04 -9.32
N THR A 106 8.63 -4.74 -10.42
CA THR A 106 9.90 -4.70 -11.15
C THR A 106 9.70 -3.97 -12.46
N VAL A 107 10.32 -2.80 -12.61
CA VAL A 107 10.25 -2.01 -13.85
C VAL A 107 11.58 -2.04 -14.59
N VAL A 108 11.53 -2.48 -15.84
CA VAL A 108 12.70 -2.55 -16.72
C VAL A 108 12.40 -1.97 -18.10
N ASP A 109 13.45 -1.52 -18.78
CA ASP A 109 13.39 -1.10 -20.18
C ASP A 109 13.34 -2.31 -21.13
N ALA A 110 13.29 -2.04 -22.44
CA ALA A 110 13.22 -3.09 -23.47
C ALA A 110 14.47 -3.99 -23.54
N LEU A 111 15.57 -3.60 -22.89
CA LEU A 111 16.83 -4.32 -22.82
C LEU A 111 16.98 -5.09 -21.50
N GLY A 112 16.00 -4.97 -20.59
CA GLY A 112 16.01 -5.58 -19.27
C GLY A 112 16.79 -4.80 -18.22
N ASN A 113 17.20 -3.55 -18.51
CA ASN A 113 17.86 -2.70 -17.51
C ASN A 113 16.81 -2.11 -16.57
N PRO A 114 17.11 -2.01 -15.26
CA PRO A 114 16.24 -1.30 -14.32
C PRO A 114 16.01 0.16 -14.68
N THR A 115 14.78 0.64 -14.47
CA THR A 115 14.41 2.04 -14.72
C THR A 115 14.19 2.78 -13.39
N PRO A 116 15.22 3.44 -12.82
CA PRO A 116 15.09 4.15 -11.55
C PRO A 116 14.31 5.46 -11.71
N ALA A 117 13.79 5.99 -10.60
CA ALA A 117 13.07 7.27 -10.53
C ALA A 117 11.79 7.34 -11.40
N ILE A 118 11.19 6.19 -11.69
CA ILE A 118 9.88 6.06 -12.35
C ILE A 118 8.80 5.95 -11.28
N THR A 119 7.72 6.73 -11.43
CA THR A 119 6.54 6.58 -10.60
C THR A 119 5.76 5.34 -11.04
N VAL A 120 5.35 4.50 -10.10
CA VAL A 120 4.47 3.36 -10.33
C VAL A 120 3.19 3.59 -9.52
N GLN A 121 2.05 3.58 -10.20
CA GLN A 121 0.75 3.80 -9.59
C GLN A 121 0.14 2.45 -9.21
N PHE A 122 -0.06 2.19 -7.92
CA PHE A 122 -0.73 1.00 -7.42
C PHE A 122 -2.20 1.27 -7.15
N SER A 123 -3.05 0.30 -7.46
CA SER A 123 -4.47 0.29 -7.11
C SER A 123 -4.87 -1.08 -6.60
N VAL A 124 -5.56 -1.12 -5.47
CA VAL A 124 -6.10 -2.33 -4.85
C VAL A 124 -7.62 -2.19 -4.82
N THR A 125 -8.31 -3.22 -5.30
CA THR A 125 -9.78 -3.31 -5.29
C THR A 125 -10.21 -4.69 -4.82
N GLY A 126 -11.38 -4.81 -4.18
CA GLY A 126 -11.87 -6.07 -3.63
C GLY A 126 -12.19 -5.94 -2.15
N ALA A 127 -11.63 -6.82 -1.30
CA ALA A 127 -11.82 -6.77 0.15
C ALA A 127 -11.19 -5.51 0.78
N VAL A 128 -10.10 -5.01 0.19
CA VAL A 128 -9.49 -3.70 0.48
C VAL A 128 -9.63 -2.79 -0.73
N THR A 129 -9.91 -1.50 -0.49
CA THR A 129 -9.85 -0.46 -1.52
C THR A 129 -8.83 0.59 -1.09
N THR A 130 -7.71 0.67 -1.80
CA THR A 130 -6.65 1.64 -1.55
C THR A 130 -5.82 1.85 -2.81
N SER A 131 -5.10 2.96 -2.90
CA SER A 131 -4.19 3.25 -4.00
C SER A 131 -3.06 4.16 -3.54
N GLY A 132 -1.97 4.19 -4.30
CA GLY A 132 -0.85 5.08 -4.02
C GLY A 132 0.27 4.97 -5.05
N PRO A 133 1.00 6.06 -5.29
CA PRO A 133 2.22 6.03 -6.07
C PRO A 133 3.40 5.54 -5.23
N GLU A 134 4.33 4.83 -5.87
CA GLU A 134 5.67 4.56 -5.33
C GLU A 134 6.72 4.82 -6.41
N THR A 135 7.91 5.25 -6.02
CA THR A 135 8.99 5.54 -6.98
C THR A 135 10.01 4.41 -7.02
N THR A 136 10.40 3.97 -8.22
CA THR A 136 11.42 2.93 -8.40
C THR A 136 12.78 3.37 -7.85
N ASP A 137 13.44 2.46 -7.12
CA ASP A 137 14.81 2.64 -6.64
C ASP A 137 15.86 2.41 -7.74
N ALA A 138 17.16 2.38 -7.38
CA ALA A 138 18.25 2.08 -8.32
C ALA A 138 18.14 0.70 -9.01
N ASN A 139 17.36 -0.22 -8.45
CA ASN A 139 17.09 -1.56 -8.99
C ASN A 139 15.76 -1.63 -9.75
N GLY A 140 15.08 -0.51 -9.97
CA GLY A 140 13.80 -0.49 -10.67
C GLY A 140 12.65 -1.04 -9.82
N GLN A 141 12.79 -1.08 -8.49
CA GLN A 141 11.85 -1.73 -7.58
C GLN A 141 11.22 -0.74 -6.58
N PRO A 142 9.92 -0.43 -6.71
CA PRO A 142 9.13 0.12 -5.63
C PRO A 142 8.43 -1.01 -4.85
N THR A 143 8.22 -0.82 -3.56
CA THR A 143 7.40 -1.71 -2.72
C THR A 143 6.17 -0.96 -2.24
N PHE A 144 4.99 -1.52 -2.49
CA PHE A 144 3.72 -0.98 -2.00
C PHE A 144 3.15 -1.91 -0.94
N CYS A 145 2.83 -1.35 0.23
CA CYS A 145 2.28 -2.08 1.36
C CYS A 145 0.93 -1.52 1.79
N TYR A 146 0.01 -2.39 2.20
CA TYR A 146 -1.30 -2.01 2.69
C TYR A 146 -1.81 -2.93 3.81
N PRO A 147 -2.65 -2.43 4.73
CA PRO A 147 -3.23 -3.24 5.79
C PRO A 147 -4.33 -4.16 5.25
N GLY A 148 -4.40 -5.39 5.77
CA GLY A 148 -5.46 -6.34 5.44
C GLY A 148 -6.81 -6.00 6.08
N PRO A 149 -7.91 -6.52 5.52
CA PRO A 149 -9.26 -6.29 6.00
C PRO A 149 -9.55 -7.09 7.28
N LEU A 150 -10.66 -6.76 7.94
CA LEU A 150 -11.19 -7.51 9.09
C LEU A 150 -11.81 -8.86 8.71
N PHE A 151 -12.31 -8.98 7.48
CA PHE A 151 -13.07 -10.13 6.99
C PHE A 151 -12.37 -10.79 5.79
N PRO A 152 -12.52 -12.10 5.59
CA PRO A 152 -11.87 -12.81 4.50
C PRO A 152 -12.48 -12.40 3.16
N GLY A 153 -11.65 -12.40 2.12
CA GLY A 153 -12.01 -11.95 0.78
C GLY A 153 -10.79 -11.92 -0.14
N THR A 154 -10.96 -11.37 -1.33
CA THR A 154 -9.87 -11.30 -2.32
C THR A 154 -9.72 -9.87 -2.81
N ASP A 155 -8.46 -9.46 -3.02
CA ASP A 155 -8.11 -8.22 -3.72
C ASP A 155 -7.49 -8.52 -5.08
N THR A 156 -7.80 -7.65 -6.04
CA THR A 156 -7.05 -7.47 -7.27
C THR A 156 -6.15 -6.25 -7.09
N ILE A 157 -4.85 -6.45 -7.28
CA ILE A 157 -3.83 -5.42 -7.23
C ILE A 157 -3.40 -5.15 -8.67
N THR A 158 -3.50 -3.91 -9.12
CA THR A 158 -2.97 -3.48 -10.42
C THR A 158 -1.88 -2.44 -10.20
N ALA A 159 -0.87 -2.46 -11.06
CA ALA A 159 0.19 -1.46 -11.08
C ALA A 159 0.54 -1.10 -12.52
N TYR A 160 0.79 0.18 -12.80
CA TYR A 160 1.34 0.64 -14.06
C TYR A 160 2.47 1.65 -13.82
N ALA A 161 3.47 1.66 -14.70
CA ALA A 161 4.53 2.66 -14.68
C ALA A 161 4.04 3.97 -15.32
N ASP A 162 4.15 5.08 -14.61
CA ASP A 162 3.69 6.43 -14.96
C ASP A 162 4.90 7.39 -15.07
N PRO A 163 5.75 7.25 -16.10
CA PRO A 163 6.95 8.07 -16.27
C PRO A 163 6.64 9.55 -16.53
N ASN A 164 5.45 9.87 -17.03
CA ASN A 164 5.05 11.24 -17.33
C ASN A 164 4.29 11.91 -16.16
N THR A 165 4.00 11.17 -15.10
CA THR A 165 3.32 11.62 -13.87
C THR A 165 1.96 12.26 -14.12
N ASN A 166 1.21 11.75 -15.09
CA ASN A 166 -0.14 12.23 -15.41
C ASN A 166 -1.26 11.47 -14.67
N HIS A 167 -0.90 10.45 -13.88
CA HIS A 167 -1.81 9.61 -13.09
C HIS A 167 -2.86 8.87 -13.95
N THR A 168 -2.56 8.63 -15.22
CA THR A 168 -3.42 7.97 -16.18
C THR A 168 -2.62 6.94 -16.96
N GLN A 169 -3.06 5.69 -16.96
CA GLN A 169 -2.37 4.66 -17.73
C GLN A 169 -2.46 4.95 -19.24
N ASP A 170 -1.34 5.26 -19.86
CA ASP A 170 -1.21 5.43 -21.32
C ASP A 170 -0.95 4.09 -22.03
N ALA A 171 -1.16 4.04 -23.36
CA ALA A 171 -1.07 2.80 -24.13
C ALA A 171 0.34 2.18 -24.19
N ASP A 172 1.36 3.01 -23.98
CA ASP A 172 2.77 2.64 -23.92
C ASP A 172 3.28 2.38 -22.50
N GLU A 173 2.43 2.54 -21.48
CA GLU A 173 2.80 2.33 -20.09
C GLU A 173 2.62 0.86 -19.68
N PRO A 174 3.72 0.16 -19.32
CA PRO A 174 3.62 -1.23 -18.92
C PRO A 174 2.89 -1.37 -17.59
N SER A 175 2.08 -2.41 -17.48
CA SER A 175 1.31 -2.73 -16.30
C SER A 175 1.27 -4.22 -16.04
N ASP A 176 1.01 -4.59 -14.79
CA ASP A 176 0.78 -5.96 -14.39
C ASP A 176 -0.21 -6.01 -13.21
N ALA A 177 -0.70 -7.20 -12.91
CA ALA A 177 -1.66 -7.43 -11.85
C ALA A 177 -1.27 -8.62 -10.98
N ALA A 178 -1.64 -8.54 -9.72
CA ALA A 178 -1.51 -9.62 -8.74
C ALA A 178 -2.85 -9.84 -8.01
N THR A 179 -2.97 -10.98 -7.35
CA THR A 179 -4.15 -11.33 -6.54
C THR A 179 -3.76 -11.63 -5.11
N LYS A 180 -4.51 -11.06 -4.17
CA LYS A 180 -4.34 -11.30 -2.74
C LYS A 180 -5.59 -11.95 -2.17
N THR A 181 -5.46 -13.10 -1.52
CA THR A 181 -6.54 -13.73 -0.76
C THR A 181 -6.30 -13.58 0.73
N TRP A 182 -7.33 -13.10 1.44
CA TRP A 182 -7.38 -12.98 2.89
C TRP A 182 -8.20 -14.11 3.46
N VAL A 183 -7.61 -14.88 4.38
CA VAL A 183 -8.27 -16.01 5.04
C VAL A 183 -8.41 -15.78 6.53
N LEU A 184 -9.35 -16.48 7.16
CA LEU A 184 -9.50 -16.46 8.61
C LEU A 184 -8.28 -17.09 9.30
N PRO A 185 -7.97 -16.67 10.54
CA PRO A 185 -7.00 -17.37 11.36
C PRO A 185 -7.40 -18.85 11.56
N PRO A 186 -6.42 -19.76 11.70
CA PRO A 186 -6.71 -21.15 11.99
C PRO A 186 -7.41 -21.26 13.34
N THR A 187 -8.35 -22.20 13.44
CA THR A 187 -9.05 -22.47 14.69
C THR A 187 -8.08 -23.04 15.74
N THR A 188 -8.14 -22.52 16.97
CA THR A 188 -7.36 -23.05 18.10
C THR A 188 -7.95 -24.37 18.56
N ALA A 189 -7.16 -25.44 18.63
CA ALA A 189 -7.63 -26.75 19.10
C ALA A 189 -8.14 -26.67 20.54
N ASP A 190 -9.21 -27.42 20.82
CA ASP A 190 -9.85 -27.57 22.14
C ASP A 190 -10.38 -26.27 22.79
N CYS A 191 -10.40 -25.17 22.04
CA CYS A 191 -11.01 -23.90 22.42
C CYS A 191 -12.54 -24.03 22.45
N LYS A 192 -13.14 -23.67 23.59
CA LYS A 192 -14.59 -23.53 23.74
C LYS A 192 -14.93 -22.22 24.41
N VAL A 193 -16.01 -21.61 23.94
CA VAL A 193 -16.46 -20.31 24.42
C VAL A 193 -17.94 -20.39 24.71
N THR A 194 -18.37 -19.87 25.85
CA THR A 194 -19.77 -19.69 26.21
C THR A 194 -19.93 -18.33 26.85
N GLY A 195 -20.97 -17.60 26.46
CA GLY A 195 -21.22 -16.30 27.04
C GLY A 195 -22.64 -15.84 26.81
N GLU A 196 -23.14 -15.08 27.78
CA GLU A 196 -24.35 -14.31 27.65
C GLU A 196 -24.20 -13.04 28.48
N GLY A 197 -24.84 -11.96 28.06
CA GLY A 197 -24.76 -10.72 28.81
C GLY A 197 -25.38 -9.52 28.14
N GLN A 198 -25.22 -8.39 28.83
CA GLN A 198 -25.67 -7.07 28.44
C GLN A 198 -24.49 -6.10 28.44
N LEU A 199 -24.44 -5.21 27.46
CA LEU A 199 -23.48 -4.11 27.37
C LEU A 199 -24.17 -2.85 26.82
N THR A 200 -23.53 -1.70 26.98
CA THR A 200 -23.84 -0.51 26.20
C THR A 200 -22.86 -0.43 25.02
N ALA A 201 -23.37 -0.40 23.79
CA ALA A 201 -22.56 -0.31 22.57
C ALA A 201 -22.08 1.12 22.29
N ASP A 202 -21.14 1.30 21.35
CA ASP A 202 -20.56 2.60 20.96
C ASP A 202 -21.59 3.64 20.51
N ASN A 203 -22.72 3.18 19.97
CA ASN A 203 -23.84 4.05 19.59
C ASN A 203 -24.68 4.53 20.78
N GLY A 204 -24.37 4.09 22.00
CA GLY A 204 -25.06 4.41 23.25
C GLY A 204 -26.29 3.53 23.54
N ASP A 205 -26.60 2.57 22.67
CA ASP A 205 -27.73 1.69 22.83
C ASP A 205 -27.38 0.51 23.74
N THR A 206 -28.37 0.05 24.52
CA THR A 206 -28.25 -1.20 25.26
C THR A 206 -28.29 -2.37 24.29
N ALA A 207 -27.34 -3.29 24.41
CA ALA A 207 -27.26 -4.49 23.61
C ALA A 207 -27.19 -5.74 24.50
N THR A 208 -27.70 -6.85 23.98
CA THR A 208 -27.63 -8.17 24.63
C THR A 208 -27.03 -9.18 23.67
N PHE A 209 -26.18 -10.05 24.17
CA PHE A 209 -25.61 -11.16 23.41
C PHE A 209 -25.79 -12.49 24.16
N GLY A 210 -25.68 -13.57 23.40
CA GLY A 210 -25.71 -14.91 23.96
C GLY A 210 -25.22 -15.92 22.93
N GLY A 211 -24.49 -16.92 23.38
CA GLY A 211 -24.00 -17.93 22.46
C GLY A 211 -22.96 -18.88 23.03
N ASN A 212 -22.54 -19.76 22.15
CA ASN A 212 -21.47 -20.71 22.38
C ASN A 212 -20.72 -21.01 21.09
N ALA A 213 -19.44 -21.33 21.19
CA ALA A 213 -18.60 -21.78 20.10
C ALA A 213 -17.69 -22.94 20.53
N ASP A 214 -17.46 -23.89 19.64
CA ASP A 214 -16.60 -25.06 19.85
C ASP A 214 -15.71 -25.22 18.61
N SER A 215 -14.39 -25.29 18.85
CA SER A 215 -13.35 -25.44 17.84
C SER A 215 -13.32 -26.81 17.14
N GLN A 216 -13.91 -27.86 17.72
CA GLN A 216 -13.92 -29.21 17.15
C GLN A 216 -14.91 -29.32 15.99
N GLY A 217 -14.42 -28.96 14.79
CA GLY A 217 -15.26 -28.68 13.64
C GLY A 217 -16.08 -27.42 13.94
N PRO A 218 -15.51 -26.21 13.70
CA PRO A 218 -16.05 -24.95 14.17
C PRO A 218 -17.57 -24.90 14.08
N LYS A 219 -18.21 -24.78 15.23
CA LYS A 219 -19.67 -24.84 15.38
C LYS A 219 -20.11 -24.04 16.59
N GLY A 220 -21.40 -23.75 16.65
CA GLY A 220 -21.96 -22.96 17.73
C GLY A 220 -23.18 -22.18 17.29
N HIS A 221 -23.71 -21.40 18.21
CA HIS A 221 -24.77 -20.44 17.95
C HIS A 221 -24.41 -19.11 18.59
N GLN A 222 -24.51 -18.03 17.83
CA GLN A 222 -24.26 -16.67 18.28
C GLN A 222 -25.50 -15.83 18.02
N ALA A 223 -25.94 -15.09 19.03
CA ALA A 223 -27.01 -14.11 18.93
C ALA A 223 -26.56 -12.80 19.55
N TYR A 224 -26.89 -11.70 18.88
CA TYR A 224 -26.67 -10.34 19.37
C TYR A 224 -27.89 -9.50 19.01
N THR A 225 -28.39 -8.69 19.94
CA THR A 225 -29.45 -7.72 19.68
C THR A 225 -29.05 -6.35 20.23
N ASP A 226 -29.00 -5.37 19.34
CA ASP A 226 -28.99 -3.96 19.69
C ASP A 226 -30.44 -3.47 19.82
N HIS A 227 -30.81 -2.96 21.00
CA HIS A 227 -32.19 -2.59 21.31
C HIS A 227 -32.56 -1.17 20.88
N GLY A 228 -31.66 -0.41 20.25
CA GLY A 228 -31.93 0.91 19.72
C GLY A 228 -31.97 2.02 20.79
N PRO A 229 -32.29 3.27 20.39
CA PRO A 229 -32.90 3.65 19.11
C PRO A 229 -31.93 4.01 17.98
N ALA A 230 -30.61 4.09 18.20
CA ALA A 230 -29.68 4.58 17.19
C ALA A 230 -29.54 3.62 16.00
N THR A 231 -29.27 2.34 16.23
CA THR A 231 -29.17 1.33 15.15
C THR A 231 -29.68 -0.05 15.61
N PRO A 232 -31.01 -0.20 15.83
CA PRO A 232 -31.58 -1.44 16.30
C PRO A 232 -31.40 -2.56 15.26
N LEU A 233 -30.86 -3.69 15.72
CA LEU A 233 -30.62 -4.85 14.88
C LEU A 233 -30.57 -6.14 15.70
N THR A 234 -30.90 -7.25 15.06
CA THR A 234 -30.70 -8.61 15.60
C THR A 234 -29.79 -9.39 14.67
N VAL A 235 -28.68 -9.88 15.18
CA VAL A 235 -27.75 -10.78 14.50
C VAL A 235 -27.99 -12.20 14.99
N THR A 236 -28.05 -13.15 14.06
CA THR A 236 -28.08 -14.58 14.39
C THR A 236 -27.14 -15.34 13.47
N SER A 237 -26.20 -16.08 14.04
CA SER A 237 -25.24 -16.87 13.28
C SER A 237 -25.93 -17.88 12.37
N VAL A 238 -25.48 -17.95 11.12
CA VAL A 238 -25.76 -19.03 10.17
C VAL A 238 -24.74 -20.16 10.37
N ASN A 239 -23.48 -19.81 10.57
CA ASN A 239 -22.41 -20.77 10.84
C ASN A 239 -21.31 -20.14 11.72
N VAL A 240 -20.40 -21.00 12.18
CA VAL A 240 -19.13 -20.62 12.80
C VAL A 240 -18.04 -21.18 11.89
N GLN A 241 -17.15 -20.33 11.39
CA GLN A 241 -16.07 -20.71 10.47
C GLN A 241 -14.72 -20.86 11.18
N ALA A 242 -14.46 -20.05 12.22
CA ALA A 242 -13.25 -20.16 13.02
C ALA A 242 -13.49 -19.73 14.48
N VAL A 243 -12.84 -20.43 15.41
CA VAL A 243 -12.81 -20.11 16.84
C VAL A 243 -11.35 -20.04 17.29
N VAL A 244 -10.90 -18.90 17.79
CA VAL A 244 -9.49 -18.67 18.15
C VAL A 244 -9.40 -18.19 19.58
N CYS A 245 -8.89 -19.04 20.47
CA CYS A 245 -8.58 -18.69 21.85
C CYS A 245 -7.10 -18.31 22.02
N SER A 246 -6.80 -17.40 22.94
CA SER A 246 -5.46 -17.18 23.48
C SER A 246 -5.02 -18.37 24.33
N SER A 247 -3.71 -18.57 24.46
CA SER A 247 -3.14 -19.70 25.22
C SER A 247 -3.42 -19.65 26.72
N ASP A 248 -3.76 -18.47 27.26
CA ASP A 248 -4.13 -18.28 28.65
C ASP A 248 -5.65 -18.33 28.88
N HIS A 249 -6.44 -18.57 27.82
CA HIS A 249 -7.90 -18.62 27.86
C HIS A 249 -8.54 -17.35 28.43
N THR A 250 -7.94 -16.19 28.20
CA THR A 250 -8.52 -14.89 28.60
C THR A 250 -9.08 -14.09 27.42
N HIS A 251 -8.82 -14.53 26.18
CA HIS A 251 -9.28 -13.86 24.95
C HIS A 251 -9.74 -14.90 23.93
N ALA A 252 -10.85 -14.61 23.25
CA ALA A 252 -11.34 -15.41 22.14
C ALA A 252 -11.81 -14.53 20.98
N SER A 253 -11.73 -15.06 19.77
CA SER A 253 -12.43 -14.51 18.62
C SER A 253 -13.19 -15.58 17.86
N ILE A 254 -14.42 -15.24 17.47
CA ILE A 254 -15.35 -16.14 16.78
C ILE A 254 -15.70 -15.48 15.45
N HIS A 255 -15.55 -16.23 14.36
CA HIS A 255 -15.73 -15.73 13.00
C HIS A 255 -16.76 -16.59 12.28
N GLY A 256 -17.62 -15.99 11.47
CA GLY A 256 -18.54 -16.75 10.63
C GLY A 256 -19.50 -15.87 9.86
N ASP A 257 -20.56 -16.50 9.39
CA ASP A 257 -21.65 -15.84 8.69
C ASP A 257 -22.89 -15.74 9.58
N ALA A 258 -23.63 -14.64 9.48
CA ALA A 258 -24.86 -14.39 10.22
C ALA A 258 -25.93 -13.75 9.34
N THR A 259 -27.18 -13.79 9.80
CA THR A 259 -28.26 -12.96 9.28
C THR A 259 -28.41 -11.72 10.15
N VAL A 260 -28.75 -10.58 9.55
CA VAL A 260 -29.15 -9.36 10.25
C VAL A 260 -30.64 -9.14 10.04
N ASN A 261 -31.42 -9.04 11.12
CA ASN A 261 -32.88 -8.95 11.11
C ASN A 261 -33.54 -10.06 10.26
N GLY A 262 -32.98 -11.28 10.33
CA GLY A 262 -33.41 -12.44 9.54
C GLY A 262 -33.19 -12.33 8.02
N SER A 263 -32.45 -11.31 7.57
CA SER A 263 -32.20 -11.03 6.15
C SER A 263 -30.80 -11.51 5.72
N ALA A 264 -30.24 -10.90 4.67
CA ALA A 264 -29.02 -11.32 3.96
C ALA A 264 -27.88 -11.80 4.87
N THR A 265 -27.13 -12.77 4.36
CA THR A 265 -25.93 -13.29 4.99
C THR A 265 -24.83 -12.24 4.99
N VAL A 266 -24.32 -11.90 6.18
CA VAL A 266 -23.18 -11.01 6.41
C VAL A 266 -22.10 -11.77 7.16
N GLN A 267 -20.84 -11.40 6.98
CA GLN A 267 -19.76 -11.89 7.84
C GLN A 267 -19.78 -11.16 9.18
N TYR A 268 -19.54 -11.89 10.27
CA TYR A 268 -19.35 -11.35 11.61
C TYR A 268 -18.01 -11.78 12.19
N ARG A 269 -17.51 -10.93 13.10
CA ARG A 269 -16.38 -11.22 13.98
C ARG A 269 -16.77 -10.79 15.38
N ILE A 270 -16.69 -11.71 16.32
CA ILE A 270 -16.85 -11.45 17.75
C ILE A 270 -15.47 -11.48 18.40
N GLU A 271 -15.20 -10.51 19.28
CA GLU A 271 -14.04 -10.49 20.16
C GLU A 271 -14.55 -10.53 21.61
N GLU A 272 -14.10 -11.50 22.38
CA GLU A 272 -14.49 -11.72 23.76
C GLU A 272 -13.25 -11.79 24.66
N LYS A 273 -13.35 -11.21 25.86
CA LYS A 273 -12.29 -11.32 26.88
C LYS A 273 -12.91 -11.77 28.19
N ASP A 274 -12.38 -12.86 28.75
CA ASP A 274 -12.68 -13.35 30.09
C ASP A 274 -11.66 -12.73 31.06
N ARG A 275 -12.14 -11.85 31.94
CA ARG A 275 -11.32 -11.14 32.94
C ARG A 275 -11.58 -11.64 34.35
N GLY A 276 -12.12 -12.85 34.47
CA GLY A 276 -12.37 -13.52 35.74
C GLY A 276 -13.73 -13.20 36.34
N GLU A 277 -14.10 -14.01 37.33
CA GLU A 277 -15.42 -14.00 37.93
C GLU A 277 -15.58 -12.81 38.90
N PRO A 278 -16.75 -12.14 38.93
CA PRO A 278 -18.07 -12.60 38.46
C PRO A 278 -18.49 -12.11 37.05
N GLY A 279 -17.55 -11.93 36.11
CA GLY A 279 -17.83 -11.68 34.69
C GLY A 279 -18.10 -10.23 34.30
N ARG A 280 -18.31 -9.34 35.27
CA ARG A 280 -18.54 -7.89 35.02
C ARG A 280 -17.33 -7.15 34.44
N GLN A 281 -16.15 -7.76 34.46
CA GLN A 281 -14.95 -7.20 33.82
C GLN A 281 -14.72 -7.80 32.43
N ASP A 282 -15.48 -8.82 32.06
CA ASP A 282 -15.42 -9.40 30.73
C ASP A 282 -15.83 -8.35 29.71
N THR A 283 -15.29 -8.46 28.50
CA THR A 283 -15.61 -7.53 27.43
C THR A 283 -16.11 -8.27 26.21
N TYR A 284 -17.08 -7.67 25.54
CA TYR A 284 -17.64 -8.19 24.29
C TYR A 284 -17.56 -7.11 23.21
N ARG A 285 -17.28 -7.55 21.98
CA ARG A 285 -17.41 -6.75 20.77
C ARG A 285 -17.90 -7.61 19.62
N ILE A 286 -18.84 -7.11 18.83
CA ILE A 286 -19.21 -7.68 17.55
C ILE A 286 -19.00 -6.65 16.43
N VAL A 287 -18.36 -7.09 15.35
CA VAL A 287 -18.17 -6.33 14.12
C VAL A 287 -18.81 -7.08 12.97
N LEU A 288 -19.54 -6.38 12.12
CA LEU A 288 -20.20 -6.92 10.93
C LEU A 288 -19.59 -6.33 9.65
N SER A 289 -19.56 -7.13 8.58
CA SER A 289 -19.15 -6.69 7.24
C SER A 289 -20.01 -5.57 6.64
N THR A 290 -21.17 -5.26 7.24
CA THR A 290 -21.99 -4.09 6.91
C THR A 290 -21.44 -2.77 7.45
N GLY A 291 -20.42 -2.83 8.31
CA GLY A 291 -19.83 -1.66 8.98
C GLY A 291 -20.35 -1.40 10.39
N TYR A 292 -21.27 -2.22 10.92
CA TYR A 292 -21.67 -2.13 12.33
C TYR A 292 -20.54 -2.65 13.22
N ASP A 293 -20.26 -1.91 14.29
CA ASP A 293 -19.29 -2.23 15.34
C ASP A 293 -19.90 -1.84 16.68
N SER A 294 -20.04 -2.80 17.60
CA SER A 294 -20.57 -2.51 18.93
C SER A 294 -19.57 -1.74 19.80
N GLY A 295 -18.30 -1.68 19.42
CA GLY A 295 -17.20 -1.32 20.32
C GLY A 295 -16.88 -2.46 21.31
N GLU A 296 -15.67 -2.43 21.87
CA GLU A 296 -15.28 -3.32 22.97
C GLU A 296 -15.69 -2.69 24.29
N HIS A 297 -16.70 -3.27 24.94
CA HIS A 297 -17.26 -2.74 26.19
C HIS A 297 -17.33 -3.81 27.28
N PRO A 298 -17.18 -3.42 28.56
CA PRO A 298 -17.39 -4.32 29.68
C PRO A 298 -18.86 -4.73 29.80
N LEU A 299 -19.08 -5.91 30.37
CA LEU A 299 -20.43 -6.39 30.65
C LEU A 299 -21.08 -5.66 31.83
N GLU A 300 -22.31 -5.20 31.64
CA GLU A 300 -23.18 -4.69 32.69
C GLU A 300 -23.81 -5.85 33.48
N GLU A 301 -24.19 -6.90 32.76
CA GLU A 301 -24.73 -8.16 33.27
C GLU A 301 -24.19 -9.33 32.44
N GLY A 302 -24.15 -10.53 33.04
CA GLY A 302 -23.70 -11.75 32.37
C GLY A 302 -22.27 -12.17 32.70
N ASN A 303 -21.77 -13.13 31.93
CA ASN A 303 -20.44 -13.71 32.10
C ASN A 303 -20.00 -14.38 30.79
N ILE A 304 -18.70 -14.29 30.48
CA ILE A 304 -18.04 -15.05 29.41
C ILE A 304 -17.14 -16.09 30.07
N GLN A 305 -17.09 -17.29 29.49
CA GLN A 305 -16.15 -18.34 29.89
C GLN A 305 -15.42 -18.85 28.67
N ILE A 306 -14.10 -18.91 28.78
CA ILE A 306 -13.22 -19.43 27.75
C ILE A 306 -12.50 -20.66 28.33
N HIS A 307 -12.59 -21.79 27.62
CA HIS A 307 -12.06 -23.09 28.03
C HIS A 307 -11.13 -23.68 26.98
#